data_AF-A0A1G6MEH9-F1
#
_entry.id   AF-A0A1G6MEH9-F1
#
_cell.length_a   1.000
_cell.length_b   1.000
_cell.length_c   1.000
_cell.angle_alpha   90.00
_cell.angle_beta   90.00
_cell.angle_gamma   90.00
#
_symmetry.space_group_name_H-M   'P 1'
#
loop_
_entity.id
_entity.type
_entity.pdbx_description
1 polymer ?
#
loop_
_entity_poly.entity_id
_entity_poly.type
_entity_poly.pdbx_seq_one_letter_code
_entity_poly.pdbx_strand_id
1 'polypeptide(L)'
;MSSAPLFRSLSLAIAVAIAALAGVVVATAAPLPAAAVETADVDGDTIADAVERAVCGSATCATGVEDRDGDGIPDATEVPACGDTTCASPTADRDDDGIPDYAERLVCDSDTCSNAKEDADADRIGDWVEFVICGTRTCADGTEDFDANGVSDAAELAACVKSVNGLAITGGNVALWVGVVAAIALAVGIAMRARRRHADAETDA
;
A
#
# COMPACT_ATOMS: atom_id res chain seq x y z
N MET A 1 46.20 40.16 69.34
CA MET A 1 45.75 39.61 70.64
C MET A 1 44.37 39.02 70.39
N SER A 2 44.32 37.79 69.90
CA SER A 2 43.99 36.58 70.68
C SER A 2 42.55 36.59 71.18
N SER A 3 41.67 35.81 70.55
CA SER A 3 40.58 35.07 71.18
C SER A 3 39.91 34.16 70.14
N ALA A 4 40.01 32.85 70.38
CA ALA A 4 39.19 31.80 69.78
C ALA A 4 37.83 31.72 70.53
N PRO A 5 37.08 30.61 70.47
CA PRO A 5 36.35 29.95 69.37
C PRO A 5 34.84 29.91 69.70
N LEU A 6 33.98 29.27 68.87
CA LEU A 6 32.91 28.34 69.30
C LEU A 6 31.89 28.03 68.19
N PHE A 7 31.61 26.73 68.06
CA PHE A 7 30.44 26.02 67.51
C PHE A 7 29.15 26.84 67.36
N ARG A 8 28.37 26.64 66.27
CA ARG A 8 27.32 25.59 66.12
C ARG A 8 26.30 25.98 65.02
N SER A 9 25.87 24.98 64.26
CA SER A 9 24.50 24.79 63.70
C SER A 9 24.12 25.32 62.30
N LEU A 10 23.86 24.33 61.43
CA LEU A 10 22.68 24.12 60.55
C LEU A 10 22.48 24.90 59.24
N SER A 11 22.45 24.10 58.14
CA SER A 11 21.51 24.14 56.99
C SER A 11 21.61 25.34 56.03
N LEU A 12 21.56 25.25 54.69
CA LEU A 12 21.12 24.25 53.70
C LEU A 12 21.54 24.78 52.30
N ALA A 13 21.40 23.93 51.26
CA ALA A 13 21.44 24.19 49.80
C ALA A 13 22.79 23.82 49.13
N ILE A 14 22.95 22.63 48.53
CA ILE A 14 22.30 22.06 47.31
C ILE A 14 22.63 22.86 46.04
N ALA A 15 23.51 22.31 45.21
CA ALA A 15 23.53 22.55 43.76
C ALA A 15 23.90 21.25 43.05
N VAL A 16 22.90 20.63 42.42
CA VAL A 16 22.98 19.43 41.57
C VAL A 16 23.34 19.90 40.16
N ALA A 17 24.37 19.32 39.55
CA ALA A 17 24.70 19.53 38.15
C ALA A 17 24.19 18.34 37.31
N ILE A 18 23.12 18.56 36.56
CA ILE A 18 22.61 17.62 35.54
C ILE A 18 23.22 18.05 34.20
N ALA A 19 23.95 17.14 33.56
CA ALA A 19 24.50 17.33 32.22
C ALA A 19 23.39 17.18 31.16
N ALA A 20 23.19 18.22 30.36
CA ALA A 20 22.26 18.22 29.24
C ALA A 20 22.91 17.56 28.01
N LEU A 21 22.40 16.39 27.61
CA LEU A 21 22.59 15.83 26.28
C LEU A 21 21.46 16.36 25.40
N ALA A 22 21.77 17.35 24.55
CA ALA A 22 20.87 17.79 23.49
C ALA A 22 20.87 16.72 22.39
N GLY A 23 19.90 15.80 22.45
CA GLY A 23 19.55 14.97 21.31
C GLY A 23 18.87 15.83 20.26
N VAL A 24 19.50 15.99 19.10
CA VAL A 24 18.84 16.46 17.89
C VAL A 24 17.87 15.36 17.49
N VAL A 25 16.59 15.56 17.79
CA VAL A 25 15.52 14.71 17.26
C VAL A 25 15.30 15.18 15.83
N VAL A 26 15.87 14.48 14.86
CA VAL A 26 15.40 14.57 13.47
C VAL A 26 14.00 13.99 13.49
N ALA A 27 13.00 14.87 13.44
CA ALA A 27 11.63 14.46 13.19
C ALA A 27 11.59 13.92 11.76
N THR A 28 11.69 12.59 11.61
CA THR A 28 11.19 11.93 10.41
C THR A 28 9.68 12.14 10.45
N ALA A 29 9.17 13.06 9.62
CA ALA A 29 7.75 13.23 9.42
C ALA A 29 7.20 11.84 9.03
N ALA A 30 6.37 11.27 9.88
CA ALA A 30 5.59 10.10 9.50
C ALA A 30 4.69 10.52 8.33
N PRO A 31 4.54 9.69 7.29
CA PRO A 31 3.60 9.99 6.21
C PRO A 31 2.23 10.21 6.84
N LEU A 32 1.62 11.34 6.51
CA LEU A 32 0.24 11.62 6.89
C LEU A 32 -0.62 10.47 6.34
N PRO A 33 -1.51 9.88 7.15
CA PRO A 33 -2.44 8.89 6.60
C PRO A 33 -3.25 9.56 5.50
N ALA A 34 -3.40 8.89 4.35
CA ALA A 34 -4.13 9.40 3.19
C ALA A 34 -5.58 9.81 3.54
N ALA A 35 -6.10 9.33 4.67
CA ALA A 35 -7.43 9.59 5.19
C ALA A 35 -7.59 10.85 6.08
N ALA A 36 -6.54 11.65 6.34
CA ALA A 36 -6.63 12.83 7.22
C ALA A 36 -6.07 14.11 6.60
N VAL A 37 -6.19 14.24 5.27
CA VAL A 37 -6.22 15.58 4.68
C VAL A 37 -7.43 16.29 5.29
N GLU A 38 -7.17 17.33 6.09
CA GLU A 38 -8.20 18.21 6.65
C GLU A 38 -9.19 18.56 5.54
N THR A 39 -10.50 18.35 5.77
CA THR A 39 -11.56 18.58 4.78
C THR A 39 -11.79 20.06 4.45
N ALA A 40 -10.85 20.92 4.80
CA ALA A 40 -10.89 22.33 4.45
C ALA A 40 -10.43 22.46 2.99
N ASP A 41 -11.28 23.09 2.20
CA ASP A 41 -11.07 23.46 0.81
C ASP A 41 -11.75 24.84 0.69
N VAL A 42 -10.97 25.91 0.88
CA VAL A 42 -11.51 27.27 1.09
C VAL A 42 -11.90 27.97 -0.22
N ASP A 43 -11.30 27.60 -1.35
CA ASP A 43 -11.67 28.12 -2.68
C ASP A 43 -12.54 27.15 -3.49
N GLY A 44 -12.75 25.93 -3.02
CA GLY A 44 -13.72 24.98 -3.55
C GLY A 44 -13.27 24.32 -4.85
N ASP A 45 -11.96 24.17 -5.04
CA ASP A 45 -11.37 23.59 -6.24
C ASP A 45 -11.11 22.08 -6.14
N THR A 46 -11.55 21.45 -5.03
CA THR A 46 -11.41 20.03 -4.67
C THR A 46 -10.02 19.61 -4.19
N ILE A 47 -9.04 20.53 -4.20
CA ILE A 47 -7.72 20.32 -3.60
C ILE A 47 -7.78 20.86 -2.18
N ALA A 48 -7.51 20.00 -1.20
CA ALA A 48 -7.60 20.45 0.17
C ALA A 48 -6.50 21.47 0.53
N ASP A 49 -6.85 22.43 1.37
CA ASP A 49 -5.99 23.47 1.94
C ASP A 49 -4.60 22.98 2.39
N ALA A 50 -4.55 21.77 2.96
CA ALA A 50 -3.30 21.16 3.44
C ALA A 50 -2.40 20.71 2.29
N VAL A 51 -2.98 20.16 1.23
CA VAL A 51 -2.28 19.76 0.01
C VAL A 51 -1.76 21.01 -0.69
N GLU A 52 -2.59 22.03 -0.87
CA GLU A 52 -2.15 23.26 -1.55
C GLU A 52 -0.98 23.96 -0.85
N ARG A 53 -0.99 23.99 0.49
CA ARG A 53 0.13 24.53 1.26
C ARG A 53 1.42 23.74 1.04
N ALA A 54 1.34 22.44 0.78
CA ALA A 54 2.49 21.62 0.43
C ALA A 54 2.96 21.87 -1.01
N VAL A 55 2.02 21.99 -1.96
CA VAL A 55 2.30 22.18 -3.38
C VAL A 55 2.88 23.58 -3.67
N CYS A 56 2.22 24.64 -3.21
CA CYS A 56 2.48 26.02 -3.64
C CYS A 56 2.51 27.06 -2.49
N GLY A 57 2.23 26.66 -1.26
CA GLY A 57 2.50 27.46 -0.05
C GLY A 57 1.36 28.35 0.46
N SER A 58 0.20 28.33 -0.19
CA SER A 58 -1.05 28.91 0.33
C SER A 58 -2.22 27.95 0.13
N ALA A 59 -3.38 28.26 0.72
CA ALA A 59 -4.57 27.43 0.65
C ALA A 59 -5.54 27.84 -0.47
N THR A 60 -5.04 28.41 -1.56
CA THR A 60 -5.86 28.74 -2.74
C THR A 60 -5.03 28.82 -4.02
N CYS A 61 -3.90 28.10 -4.07
CA CYS A 61 -2.89 28.32 -5.12
C CYS A 61 -2.60 27.12 -5.99
N ALA A 62 -3.01 25.91 -5.59
CA ALA A 62 -2.81 24.77 -6.45
C ALA A 62 -3.85 24.83 -7.56
N THR A 63 -3.54 24.22 -8.69
CA THR A 63 -4.46 24.13 -9.82
C THR A 63 -4.67 22.69 -10.27
N GLY A 64 -3.99 21.74 -9.62
CA GLY A 64 -4.07 20.31 -9.89
C GLY A 64 -3.22 19.87 -11.09
N VAL A 65 -2.42 20.77 -11.65
CA VAL A 65 -1.55 20.50 -12.81
C VAL A 65 -0.08 20.78 -12.52
N GLU A 66 0.25 21.22 -11.32
CA GLU A 66 1.63 21.28 -10.85
C GLU A 66 2.21 19.87 -10.88
N ASP A 67 3.38 19.71 -11.49
CA ASP A 67 4.13 18.46 -11.61
C ASP A 67 5.62 18.85 -11.52
N ARG A 68 6.16 18.80 -10.30
CA ARG A 68 7.44 19.42 -9.96
C ARG A 68 8.62 18.67 -10.57
N ASP A 69 8.54 17.35 -10.66
CA ASP A 69 9.60 16.52 -11.21
C ASP A 69 9.36 16.09 -12.66
N GLY A 70 8.17 16.36 -13.21
CA GLY A 70 7.85 16.15 -14.60
C GLY A 70 7.63 14.69 -14.95
N ASP A 71 7.22 13.87 -13.98
CA ASP A 71 6.98 12.43 -14.18
C ASP A 71 5.57 12.12 -14.72
N GLY A 72 4.69 13.13 -14.78
CA GLY A 72 3.32 13.03 -15.26
C GLY A 72 2.27 12.79 -14.17
N ILE A 73 2.67 12.69 -12.90
CA ILE A 73 1.77 12.64 -11.75
C ILE A 73 1.70 14.04 -11.13
N PRO A 74 0.51 14.64 -10.99
CA PRO A 74 0.41 15.96 -10.37
C PRO A 74 0.83 15.98 -8.89
N ASP A 75 1.48 17.05 -8.43
CA ASP A 75 1.89 17.27 -7.04
C ASP A 75 0.70 17.13 -6.08
N ALA A 76 -0.50 17.55 -6.51
CA ALA A 76 -1.74 17.45 -5.73
C ALA A 76 -2.19 15.99 -5.50
N THR A 77 -1.73 15.06 -6.35
CA THR A 77 -1.89 13.61 -6.21
C THR A 77 -0.78 12.99 -5.36
N GLU A 78 0.47 13.42 -5.53
CA GLU A 78 1.61 12.86 -4.82
C GLU A 78 1.59 13.13 -3.31
N VAL A 79 1.24 14.37 -2.93
CA VAL A 79 1.20 14.77 -1.52
C VAL A 79 0.29 13.86 -0.69
N PRO A 80 -0.98 13.60 -1.07
CA PRO A 80 -1.80 12.66 -0.33
C PRO A 80 -1.36 11.19 -0.49
N ALA A 81 -0.70 10.81 -1.59
CA ALA A 81 -0.25 9.43 -1.80
C ALA A 81 0.96 9.05 -0.92
N CYS A 82 1.98 9.90 -0.90
CA CYS A 82 3.28 9.59 -0.30
C CYS A 82 3.91 10.74 0.52
N GLY A 83 3.31 11.94 0.53
CA GLY A 83 3.64 13.02 1.47
C GLY A 83 4.63 14.08 0.97
N ASP A 84 5.03 14.05 -0.29
CA ASP A 84 5.92 15.01 -0.94
C ASP A 84 5.45 15.25 -2.39
N THR A 85 6.04 16.21 -3.11
CA THR A 85 5.66 16.61 -4.48
C THR A 85 6.59 16.01 -5.54
N THR A 86 7.34 14.96 -5.20
CA THR A 86 8.24 14.24 -6.13
C THR A 86 8.46 12.78 -5.65
N CYS A 87 7.46 12.19 -4.99
CA CYS A 87 7.60 10.90 -4.30
C CYS A 87 6.87 9.75 -4.97
N ALA A 88 5.96 10.04 -5.89
CA ALA A 88 5.31 9.00 -6.66
C ALA A 88 6.19 8.62 -7.87
N SER A 89 5.76 7.57 -8.56
CA SER A 89 6.31 7.24 -9.87
C SER A 89 5.24 6.52 -10.67
N PRO A 90 5.06 6.84 -11.96
CA PRO A 90 4.04 6.20 -12.80
C PRO A 90 4.35 4.73 -13.08
N THR A 91 5.57 4.25 -12.77
CA THR A 91 6.01 2.88 -13.02
C THR A 91 6.19 2.06 -11.75
N ALA A 92 5.92 2.64 -10.57
CA ALA A 92 5.96 1.91 -9.32
C ALA A 92 4.71 1.00 -9.22
N ASP A 93 4.94 -0.30 -9.06
CA ASP A 93 3.93 -1.37 -8.98
C ASP A 93 4.55 -2.47 -8.09
N ARG A 94 4.33 -2.39 -6.78
CA ARG A 94 5.09 -3.10 -5.75
C ARG A 94 4.77 -4.58 -5.72
N ASP A 95 3.54 -4.97 -6.01
CA ASP A 95 3.07 -6.34 -6.06
C ASP A 95 2.88 -6.90 -7.48
N ASP A 96 3.33 -6.13 -8.49
CA ASP A 96 3.33 -6.49 -9.90
C ASP A 96 1.91 -6.79 -10.44
N ASP A 97 0.86 -6.19 -9.88
CA ASP A 97 -0.53 -6.42 -10.26
C ASP A 97 -1.00 -5.49 -11.40
N GLY A 98 -0.16 -4.55 -11.85
CA GLY A 98 -0.47 -3.63 -12.94
C GLY A 98 -1.23 -2.37 -12.51
N ILE A 99 -1.45 -2.15 -11.22
CA ILE A 99 -1.98 -0.93 -10.63
C ILE A 99 -0.80 -0.12 -10.07
N PRO A 100 -0.69 1.19 -10.36
CA PRO A 100 0.40 2.00 -9.80
C PRO A 100 0.29 2.19 -8.27
N ASP A 101 1.42 2.12 -7.56
CA ASP A 101 1.50 2.24 -6.09
C ASP A 101 0.79 3.50 -5.57
N TYR A 102 0.93 4.63 -6.26
CA TYR A 102 0.31 5.90 -5.84
C TYR A 102 -1.21 5.81 -5.85
N ALA A 103 -1.80 5.12 -6.84
CA ALA A 103 -3.23 4.93 -6.95
C ALA A 103 -3.72 4.00 -5.84
N GLU A 104 -2.99 2.91 -5.56
CA GLU A 104 -3.34 2.02 -4.44
C GLU A 104 -3.32 2.72 -3.08
N ARG A 105 -2.30 3.55 -2.84
CA ARG A 105 -2.19 4.36 -1.61
C ARG A 105 -3.41 5.26 -1.44
N LEU A 106 -3.91 5.82 -2.53
CA LEU A 106 -5.09 6.71 -2.53
C LEU A 106 -6.41 5.95 -2.45
N VAL A 107 -6.46 4.68 -2.88
CA VAL A 107 -7.64 3.81 -2.84
C VAL A 107 -7.77 3.05 -1.51
N CYS A 108 -6.66 2.57 -0.95
CA CYS A 108 -6.69 1.64 0.19
C CYS A 108 -5.49 1.76 1.17
N ASP A 109 -4.73 2.86 1.12
CA ASP A 109 -3.69 3.23 2.12
C ASP A 109 -2.48 2.28 2.21
N SER A 110 -2.23 1.49 1.16
CA SER A 110 -1.04 0.64 1.00
C SER A 110 -0.65 0.57 -0.48
N ASP A 111 0.57 0.11 -0.75
CA ASP A 111 1.14 -0.14 -2.09
C ASP A 111 0.88 -1.58 -2.60
N THR A 112 -0.06 -2.33 -2.01
CA THR A 112 -0.34 -3.73 -2.41
C THR A 112 -1.77 -4.16 -2.03
N CYS A 113 -2.70 -3.22 -1.94
CA CYS A 113 -4.00 -3.44 -1.31
C CYS A 113 -5.16 -3.48 -2.29
N SER A 114 -5.01 -2.89 -3.48
CA SER A 114 -6.11 -2.90 -4.43
C SER A 114 -6.30 -4.30 -4.99
N ASN A 115 -7.52 -4.61 -5.41
CA ASN A 115 -7.79 -5.82 -6.19
C ASN A 115 -8.52 -5.50 -7.49
N ALA A 116 -8.48 -4.23 -7.91
CA ALA A 116 -9.17 -3.66 -9.07
C ALA A 116 -10.70 -3.82 -9.07
N LYS A 117 -11.32 -4.06 -7.91
CA LYS A 117 -12.80 -4.21 -7.80
C LYS A 117 -13.42 -3.27 -6.78
N GLU A 118 -12.61 -2.43 -6.16
CA GLU A 118 -13.11 -1.22 -5.51
C GLU A 118 -13.88 -0.42 -6.56
N ASP A 119 -15.11 -0.01 -6.23
CA ASP A 119 -16.05 0.65 -7.14
C ASP A 119 -17.02 1.46 -6.24
N ALA A 120 -16.63 2.69 -5.91
CA ALA A 120 -17.25 3.48 -4.85
C ALA A 120 -18.62 4.04 -5.25
N ASP A 121 -18.86 4.28 -6.55
CA ASP A 121 -20.14 4.77 -7.08
C ASP A 121 -20.98 3.71 -7.82
N ALA A 122 -20.46 2.49 -7.95
CA ALA A 122 -21.13 1.33 -8.53
C ALA A 122 -21.42 1.44 -10.03
N ASP A 123 -20.56 2.14 -10.78
CA ASP A 123 -20.68 2.32 -12.22
C ASP A 123 -19.94 1.23 -13.04
N ARG A 124 -19.16 0.37 -12.35
CA ARG A 124 -18.30 -0.72 -12.85
C ARG A 124 -16.93 -0.28 -13.37
N ILE A 125 -16.51 0.95 -13.10
CA ILE A 125 -15.13 1.39 -13.22
C ILE A 125 -14.46 1.21 -11.86
N GLY A 126 -13.19 0.80 -11.86
CA GLY A 126 -12.49 0.56 -10.60
C GLY A 126 -12.01 1.87 -9.97
N ASP A 127 -12.08 2.03 -8.64
CA ASP A 127 -11.66 3.25 -7.94
C ASP A 127 -10.27 3.76 -8.38
N TRP A 128 -9.32 2.83 -8.62
CA TRP A 128 -7.97 3.18 -9.05
C TRP A 128 -7.94 3.74 -10.49
N VAL A 129 -8.79 3.21 -11.38
CA VAL A 129 -8.92 3.67 -12.76
C VAL A 129 -9.46 5.09 -12.77
N GLU A 130 -10.52 5.33 -12.02
CA GLU A 130 -11.11 6.68 -11.88
C GLU A 130 -10.11 7.66 -11.32
N PHE A 131 -9.34 7.22 -10.31
CA PHE A 131 -8.32 8.06 -9.71
C PHE A 131 -7.24 8.45 -10.73
N VAL A 132 -6.78 7.52 -11.56
CA VAL A 132 -5.80 7.79 -12.63
C VAL A 132 -6.37 8.74 -13.69
N ILE A 133 -7.64 8.60 -14.06
CA ILE A 133 -8.27 9.39 -15.12
C ILE A 133 -8.57 10.82 -14.67
N CYS A 134 -9.10 11.01 -13.47
CA CYS A 134 -9.66 12.28 -13.04
C CYS A 134 -9.45 12.62 -11.55
N GLY A 135 -8.65 11.84 -10.82
CA GLY A 135 -8.17 12.21 -9.48
C GLY A 135 -9.12 11.94 -8.32
N THR A 136 -10.29 11.33 -8.57
CA THR A 136 -11.21 10.88 -7.51
C THR A 136 -11.75 9.49 -7.80
N ARG A 137 -12.48 8.89 -6.85
CA ARG A 137 -13.01 7.52 -6.94
C ARG A 137 -14.46 7.43 -7.43
N THR A 138 -14.99 8.50 -8.02
CA THR A 138 -16.39 8.55 -8.49
C THR A 138 -16.55 9.46 -9.71
N CYS A 139 -15.49 9.62 -10.52
CA CYS A 139 -15.43 10.69 -11.53
C CYS A 139 -15.36 10.22 -12.98
N ALA A 140 -14.92 8.99 -13.23
CA ALA A 140 -14.85 8.46 -14.58
C ALA A 140 -16.06 7.56 -14.80
N ASP A 141 -16.76 7.70 -15.94
CA ASP A 141 -17.95 6.90 -16.27
C ASP A 141 -17.67 5.83 -17.35
N GLY A 142 -16.42 5.73 -17.77
CA GLY A 142 -15.95 4.81 -18.80
C GLY A 142 -16.21 5.28 -20.22
N THR A 143 -16.62 6.53 -20.42
CA THR A 143 -16.77 7.16 -21.74
C THR A 143 -15.59 8.05 -22.14
N GLU A 144 -14.63 8.25 -21.24
CA GLU A 144 -13.39 8.99 -21.49
C GLU A 144 -12.59 8.30 -22.59
N ASP A 145 -12.27 9.02 -23.65
CA ASP A 145 -11.47 8.57 -24.79
C ASP A 145 -10.61 9.77 -25.22
N PHE A 146 -9.60 10.10 -24.39
CA PHE A 146 -8.81 11.33 -24.54
C PHE A 146 -8.01 11.38 -25.84
N ASP A 147 -7.62 10.23 -26.39
CA ASP A 147 -6.88 10.15 -27.65
C ASP A 147 -7.78 9.93 -28.89
N ALA A 148 -9.09 9.76 -28.67
CA ALA A 148 -10.11 9.52 -29.68
C ALA A 148 -9.84 8.30 -30.56
N ASN A 149 -9.22 7.25 -30.00
CA ASN A 149 -8.92 6.01 -30.71
C ASN A 149 -10.11 5.04 -30.77
N GLY A 150 -11.19 5.32 -30.04
CA GLY A 150 -12.42 4.52 -30.00
C GLY A 150 -12.45 3.43 -28.94
N VAL A 151 -11.45 3.37 -28.07
CA VAL A 151 -11.41 2.60 -26.82
C VAL A 151 -11.37 3.60 -25.68
N SER A 152 -12.17 3.38 -24.63
CA SER A 152 -12.12 4.30 -23.49
C SER A 152 -10.86 4.10 -22.65
N ASP A 153 -10.34 5.18 -22.08
CA ASP A 153 -9.15 5.19 -21.22
C ASP A 153 -9.35 4.21 -20.04
N ALA A 154 -10.56 4.17 -19.48
CA ALA A 154 -10.91 3.23 -18.42
C ALA A 154 -10.79 1.76 -18.85
N ALA A 155 -11.17 1.44 -20.09
CA ALA A 155 -11.03 0.10 -20.64
C ALA A 155 -9.57 -0.25 -20.94
N GLU A 156 -8.76 0.71 -21.39
CA GLU A 156 -7.32 0.52 -21.62
C GLU A 156 -6.58 0.29 -20.29
N LEU A 157 -6.84 1.10 -19.27
CA LEU A 157 -6.26 0.95 -17.93
C LEU A 157 -6.67 -0.38 -17.29
N ALA A 158 -7.96 -0.75 -17.33
CA ALA A 158 -8.41 -2.03 -16.80
C ALA A 158 -7.75 -3.24 -17.47
N ALA A 159 -7.32 -3.12 -18.72
CA ALA A 159 -6.61 -4.19 -19.43
C ALA A 159 -5.17 -4.39 -18.95
N CYS A 160 -4.56 -3.42 -18.24
CA CYS A 160 -3.22 -3.53 -17.66
C CYS A 160 -3.18 -4.41 -16.40
N VAL A 161 -4.32 -4.58 -15.72
CA VAL A 161 -4.41 -5.30 -14.44
C VAL A 161 -4.11 -6.80 -14.63
N LYS A 162 -3.22 -7.32 -13.79
CA LYS A 162 -2.81 -8.71 -13.70
C LYS A 162 -3.51 -9.36 -12.51
N SER A 163 -4.25 -10.43 -12.75
CA SER A 163 -4.87 -11.19 -11.66
C SER A 163 -3.82 -11.94 -10.82
N VAL A 164 -3.42 -11.39 -9.69
CA VAL A 164 -2.48 -12.03 -8.73
C VAL A 164 -3.11 -13.20 -7.95
N ASN A 165 -4.43 -13.36 -8.00
CA ASN A 165 -5.19 -14.37 -7.25
C ASN A 165 -5.30 -15.76 -7.94
N GLY A 166 -4.68 -15.95 -9.12
CA GLY A 166 -5.05 -17.06 -10.01
C GLY A 166 -4.23 -18.36 -9.94
N LEU A 167 -2.96 -18.35 -9.52
CA LEU A 167 -2.07 -19.50 -9.79
C LEU A 167 -1.95 -20.54 -8.66
N ALA A 168 -2.19 -20.18 -7.39
CA ALA A 168 -1.91 -21.09 -6.27
C ALA A 168 -3.09 -22.03 -5.92
N ILE A 169 -4.35 -21.59 -6.07
CA ILE A 169 -5.51 -22.33 -5.54
C ILE A 169 -5.92 -23.49 -6.44
N THR A 170 -5.82 -23.35 -7.76
CA THR A 170 -6.18 -24.44 -8.69
C THR A 170 -5.07 -25.49 -8.79
N GLY A 171 -3.81 -25.06 -8.85
CA GLY A 171 -2.65 -25.96 -8.87
C GLY A 171 -2.52 -26.80 -7.58
N GLY A 172 -2.72 -26.19 -6.41
CA GLY A 172 -2.64 -26.89 -5.12
C GLY A 172 -3.72 -27.96 -4.93
N ASN A 173 -4.98 -27.63 -5.28
CA ASN A 173 -6.08 -28.58 -5.19
C ASN A 173 -5.93 -29.76 -6.16
N VAL A 174 -5.52 -29.49 -7.40
CA VAL A 174 -5.26 -30.53 -8.40
C VAL A 174 -4.08 -31.41 -7.96
N ALA A 175 -2.98 -30.81 -7.48
CA ALA A 175 -1.83 -31.55 -6.98
C ALA A 175 -2.18 -32.46 -5.79
N LEU A 176 -3.03 -32.00 -4.88
CA LEU A 176 -3.49 -32.79 -3.73
C LEU A 176 -4.30 -34.01 -4.20
N TRP A 177 -5.25 -33.83 -5.11
CA TRP A 177 -6.02 -34.94 -5.66
C TRP A 177 -5.17 -35.93 -6.46
N VAL A 178 -4.21 -35.44 -7.25
CA VAL A 178 -3.24 -36.29 -7.97
C VAL A 178 -2.39 -37.09 -6.98
N GLY A 179 -1.92 -36.46 -5.90
CA GLY A 179 -1.18 -37.14 -4.83
C GLY A 179 -1.99 -38.23 -4.13
N VAL A 180 -3.27 -37.96 -3.83
CA VAL A 180 -4.18 -38.96 -3.22
C VAL A 180 -4.40 -40.14 -4.17
N VAL A 181 -4.65 -39.90 -5.45
CA VAL A 181 -4.84 -40.97 -6.44
C VAL A 181 -3.56 -41.81 -6.60
N ALA A 182 -2.39 -41.17 -6.64
CA ALA A 182 -1.12 -41.87 -6.72
C ALA A 182 -0.84 -42.74 -5.48
N ALA A 183 -1.16 -42.24 -4.28
CA ALA A 183 -1.02 -43.00 -3.04
C ALA A 183 -1.95 -44.22 -2.99
N ILE A 184 -3.20 -44.06 -3.43
CA ILE A 184 -4.17 -45.17 -3.53
C ILE A 184 -3.66 -46.22 -4.53
N ALA A 185 -3.18 -45.80 -5.71
CA ALA A 185 -2.65 -46.72 -6.72
C ALA A 185 -1.44 -47.52 -6.19
N LEU A 186 -0.53 -46.86 -5.45
CA LEU A 186 0.59 -47.51 -4.78
C LEU A 186 0.11 -48.53 -3.73
N ALA A 187 -0.84 -48.15 -2.88
CA ALA A 187 -1.38 -49.04 -1.85
C ALA A 187 -2.06 -50.28 -2.46
N VAL A 188 -2.85 -50.09 -3.52
CA VAL A 188 -3.48 -51.20 -4.26
C VAL A 188 -2.42 -52.11 -4.89
N GLY A 189 -1.39 -51.54 -5.51
CA GLY A 189 -0.28 -52.29 -6.08
C GLY A 189 0.47 -53.13 -5.05
N ILE A 190 0.75 -52.57 -3.87
CA ILE A 190 1.40 -53.27 -2.76
C ILE A 190 0.50 -54.41 -2.25
N ALA A 191 -0.79 -54.16 -2.05
CA ALA A 191 -1.75 -55.17 -1.59
C ALA A 191 -1.89 -56.33 -2.58
N MET A 192 -1.98 -56.04 -3.88
CA MET A 192 -2.02 -57.07 -4.92
C MET A 192 -0.73 -57.91 -4.96
N ARG A 193 0.43 -57.28 -4.78
CA ARG A 193 1.72 -57.98 -4.73
C ARG A 193 1.82 -58.88 -3.51
N ALA A 194 1.30 -58.45 -2.35
CA ALA A 194 1.25 -59.29 -1.15
C ALA A 194 0.33 -60.50 -1.36
N ARG A 195 -0.87 -60.31 -1.92
CA ARG A 195 -1.81 -61.41 -2.21
C ARG A 195 -1.22 -62.48 -3.14
N ARG A 196 -0.48 -62.09 -4.18
CA ARG A 196 0.20 -63.06 -5.06
C ARG A 196 1.20 -63.92 -4.30
N ARG A 197 2.04 -63.32 -3.45
CA ARG A 197 3.02 -64.07 -2.64
C ARG A 197 2.36 -65.06 -1.68
N HIS A 198 1.18 -64.73 -1.14
CA HIS A 198 0.45 -65.66 -0.27
C HIS A 198 -0.15 -66.84 -1.06
N ALA A 199 -0.67 -66.61 -2.27
CA ALA A 199 -1.19 -67.69 -3.12
C ALA A 199 -0.08 -68.65 -3.61
N ASP A 200 1.11 -68.12 -3.90
CA ASP A 200 2.27 -68.93 -4.30
C ASP A 200 2.77 -69.80 -3.12
N ALA A 201 2.71 -69.28 -1.88
CA ALA A 201 3.13 -70.03 -0.69
C ALA A 201 2.15 -71.16 -0.29
N GLU A 202 0.88 -71.07 -0.68
CA GLU A 202 -0.14 -72.08 -0.38
C GLU A 202 -0.16 -73.22 -1.42
N THR A 203 0.48 -73.03 -2.57
CA THR A 203 0.61 -74.05 -3.63
C THR A 203 1.87 -74.90 -3.54
N ASP A 204 2.86 -74.47 -2.75
CA ASP A 204 4.12 -75.18 -2.47
C ASP A 204 4.11 -75.97 -1.14
N ALA A 205 2.96 -76.03 -0.45
CA ALA A 205 2.74 -76.79 0.80
C ALA A 205 1.90 -78.05 0.57
#